data_AF-A0A521TPY9-F1
#
_entry.id   AF-A0A521TPY9-F1
#
_cell.length_a   1.000
_cell.length_b   1.000
_cell.length_c   1.000
_cell.angle_alpha   90.00
_cell.angle_beta   90.00
_cell.angle_gamma   90.00
#
_symmetry.space_group_name_H-M   'P 1'
#
loop_
_entity.id
_entity.type
_entity.pdbx_description
1 polymer ?
#
loop_
_entity_poly.entity_id
_entity_poly.type
_entity_poly.pdbx_seq_one_letter_code
_entity_poly.pdbx_strand_id
1 'polypeptide(L)'
;MFRRTRHLPQLTRLGAFVATGMLVTAVVSVRSARAQVNEGMRHLARQLMPYAEQGVMEAPRRVVLNGESLYLSMGTTRDGVEAVLDYYEARCARTSGHLSENLRALDHAAFNQLWAPGARRAASIETVRIGDASGGYVACLDVGETRLTPQEILRRAESMIASGDLSRYGELRYAYVTRGSTGNTRILTVATQGQFNILRLFPEQGDAPGADIPGLARYPSMRRVISAYEDGVPNKLGVYTVRAPAAQVRSWYRDQMAHRGWTVLDLPRDRQLPSEIEARRDRMVAFEKGPETLFLVFDHADGVTSMMSLVAR
;
A
#
# COMPACT_ATOMS: atom_id res chain seq x y z
N MET A 1 2.99 -52.10 35.24
CA MET A 1 2.50 -52.51 33.90
C MET A 1 2.36 -51.26 33.04
N PHE A 2 3.44 -50.79 32.40
CA PHE A 2 3.41 -49.67 31.45
C PHE A 2 3.92 -50.18 30.09
N ARG A 3 3.01 -50.38 29.13
CA ARG A 3 3.35 -50.72 27.75
C ARG A 3 4.08 -49.53 27.13
N ARG A 4 5.42 -49.64 27.00
CA ARG A 4 6.28 -48.71 26.25
C ARG A 4 5.75 -48.59 24.81
N THR A 5 5.23 -47.43 24.47
CA THR A 5 4.61 -47.10 23.18
C THR A 5 5.65 -47.11 22.06
N ARG A 6 5.69 -48.19 21.28
CA ARG A 6 6.54 -48.36 20.09
C ARG A 6 6.25 -47.36 18.94
N HIS A 7 5.25 -46.49 19.07
CA HIS A 7 4.83 -45.53 18.04
C HIS A 7 5.43 -44.12 18.17
N LEU A 8 6.15 -43.82 19.26
CA LEU A 8 6.77 -42.51 19.50
C LEU A 8 7.63 -41.98 18.32
N PRO A 9 8.51 -42.78 17.67
CA PRO A 9 9.37 -42.26 16.60
C PRO A 9 8.65 -41.99 15.28
N GLN A 10 7.47 -42.57 15.08
CA GLN A 10 6.65 -42.30 13.88
C GLN A 10 5.89 -40.98 14.03
N LEU A 11 5.38 -40.71 15.24
CA LEU A 11 4.68 -39.45 15.55
C LEU A 11 5.62 -38.24 15.50
N THR A 12 6.88 -38.38 15.96
CA THR A 12 7.86 -37.29 15.87
C THR A 12 8.23 -36.94 14.43
N ARG A 13 8.40 -37.94 13.56
CA ARG A 13 8.69 -37.73 12.13
C ARG A 13 7.53 -37.05 11.39
N LEU A 14 6.30 -37.50 11.66
CA LEU A 14 5.11 -36.87 11.10
C LEU A 14 4.97 -35.42 11.59
N GLY A 15 5.15 -35.18 12.89
CA GLY A 15 5.12 -33.84 13.46
C GLY A 15 6.18 -32.91 12.84
N ALA A 16 7.41 -33.38 12.66
CA ALA A 16 8.47 -32.64 11.99
C ALA A 16 8.11 -32.32 10.53
N PHE A 17 7.60 -33.31 9.77
CA PHE A 17 7.19 -33.12 8.38
C PHE A 17 6.07 -32.08 8.23
N VAL A 18 5.03 -32.17 9.07
CA VAL A 18 3.92 -31.20 9.10
C VAL A 18 4.41 -29.81 9.47
N ALA A 19 5.26 -29.69 10.50
CA ALA A 19 5.84 -28.42 10.91
C ALA A 19 6.68 -27.78 9.78
N THR A 20 7.51 -28.57 9.09
CA THR A 20 8.29 -28.09 7.94
C THR A 20 7.39 -27.68 6.78
N GLY A 21 6.35 -28.47 6.46
CA GLY A 21 5.38 -28.12 5.41
C GLY A 21 4.61 -26.83 5.71
N MET A 22 4.16 -26.65 6.96
CA MET A 22 3.54 -25.41 7.42
C MET A 22 4.50 -24.24 7.35
N LEU A 23 5.76 -24.41 7.75
CA LEU A 23 6.79 -23.38 7.66
C LEU A 23 7.02 -22.95 6.20
N VAL A 24 7.20 -23.90 5.29
CA VAL A 24 7.41 -23.61 3.85
C VAL A 24 6.20 -22.86 3.28
N THR A 25 5.00 -23.32 3.59
CA THR A 25 3.76 -22.70 3.09
C THR A 25 3.60 -21.28 3.64
N ALA A 26 3.85 -21.08 4.94
CA ALA A 26 3.84 -19.76 5.57
C ALA A 26 4.87 -18.83 4.91
N VAL A 27 6.09 -19.30 4.65
CA VAL A 27 7.13 -18.53 3.97
C VAL A 27 6.71 -18.14 2.55
N VAL A 28 6.14 -19.07 1.77
CA VAL A 28 5.68 -18.79 0.40
C VAL A 28 4.53 -17.77 0.40
N SER A 29 3.53 -17.96 1.27
CA SER A 29 2.38 -17.05 1.38
C SER A 29 2.78 -15.65 1.82
N VAL A 30 3.74 -15.54 2.74
CA VAL A 30 4.29 -14.25 3.17
C VAL A 30 5.03 -13.56 2.01
N ARG A 31 5.79 -14.31 1.19
CA ARG A 31 6.48 -13.75 0.01
C ARG A 31 5.52 -13.23 -1.04
N SER A 32 4.45 -13.97 -1.36
CA SER A 32 3.47 -13.54 -2.37
C SER A 32 2.66 -12.34 -1.89
N ALA A 33 2.19 -12.34 -0.64
CA ALA A 33 1.50 -11.21 -0.03
C ALA A 33 2.38 -9.95 -0.06
N ARG A 34 3.67 -10.09 0.29
CA ARG A 34 4.62 -8.98 0.25
C ARG A 34 4.86 -8.44 -1.16
N ALA A 35 5.02 -9.30 -2.17
CA ALA A 35 5.23 -8.87 -3.55
C ALA A 35 4.05 -8.04 -4.05
N GLN A 36 2.82 -8.48 -3.75
CA GLN A 36 1.60 -7.76 -4.10
C GLN A 36 1.46 -6.44 -3.35
N VAL A 37 1.69 -6.43 -2.02
CA VAL A 37 1.64 -5.20 -1.21
C VAL A 37 2.71 -4.21 -1.64
N ASN A 38 3.94 -4.66 -1.89
CA ASN A 38 5.06 -3.81 -2.31
C ASN A 38 4.79 -3.19 -3.68
N GLU A 39 4.35 -3.99 -4.66
CA GLU A 39 4.02 -3.45 -5.98
C GLU A 39 2.81 -2.53 -5.92
N GLY A 40 1.78 -2.87 -5.13
CA GLY A 40 0.62 -2.02 -4.92
C GLY A 40 0.96 -0.67 -4.27
N MET A 41 1.76 -0.67 -3.20
CA MET A 41 2.21 0.56 -2.53
C MET A 41 3.13 1.40 -3.40
N ARG A 42 4.04 0.78 -4.18
CA ARG A 42 4.86 1.49 -5.16
C ARG A 42 4.01 2.06 -6.29
N HIS A 43 3.03 1.31 -6.77
CA HIS A 43 2.11 1.78 -7.82
C HIS A 43 1.31 2.99 -7.33
N LEU A 44 0.72 2.89 -6.13
CA LEU A 44 0.02 4.00 -5.49
C LEU A 44 0.96 5.20 -5.29
N ALA A 45 2.17 4.98 -4.77
CA ALA A 45 3.14 6.05 -4.55
C ALA A 45 3.54 6.76 -5.85
N ARG A 46 3.77 6.00 -6.94
CA ARG A 46 4.03 6.57 -8.28
C ARG A 46 2.83 7.36 -8.80
N GLN A 47 1.61 6.92 -8.54
CA GLN A 47 0.40 7.64 -8.93
C GLN A 47 0.20 8.94 -8.13
N LEU A 48 0.66 9.00 -6.88
CA LEU A 48 0.54 10.19 -6.03
C LEU A 48 1.70 11.17 -6.21
N MET A 49 2.84 10.72 -6.74
CA MET A 49 4.04 11.54 -6.89
C MET A 49 3.89 12.81 -7.75
N PRO A 50 3.06 12.84 -8.82
CA PRO A 50 2.82 14.06 -9.58
C PRO A 50 2.26 15.21 -8.75
N TYR A 51 1.60 14.93 -7.62
CA TYR A 51 1.08 15.96 -6.72
C TYR A 51 2.16 16.55 -5.80
N ALA A 52 3.35 15.95 -5.71
CA ALA A 52 4.45 16.39 -4.84
C ALA A 52 5.31 17.52 -5.44
N GLU A 53 4.96 18.05 -6.62
CA GLU A 53 5.80 19.00 -7.36
C GLU A 53 5.84 20.41 -6.76
N GLN A 54 5.02 20.71 -5.76
CA GLN A 54 4.92 22.03 -5.13
C GLN A 54 5.98 22.26 -4.04
N GLY A 55 7.26 22.10 -4.38
CA GLY A 55 8.44 22.79 -3.81
C GLY A 55 8.78 22.72 -2.30
N VAL A 56 7.88 22.33 -1.40
CA VAL A 56 8.06 22.32 0.06
C VAL A 56 7.45 21.04 0.61
N MET A 57 8.04 20.47 1.67
CA MET A 57 7.38 19.40 2.42
C MET A 57 6.05 19.93 2.98
N GLU A 58 4.95 19.40 2.48
CA GLU A 58 3.61 19.69 2.98
C GLU A 58 3.48 19.18 4.42
N ALA A 59 2.70 19.90 5.22
CA ALA A 59 2.29 19.40 6.52
C ALA A 59 1.54 18.06 6.36
N PRO A 60 1.70 17.09 7.27
CA PRO A 60 0.97 15.83 7.20
C PRO A 60 -0.54 16.07 7.19
N ARG A 61 -1.20 15.60 6.13
CA ARG A 61 -2.65 15.63 5.98
C ARG A 61 -3.25 14.28 6.30
N ARG A 62 -4.41 14.30 6.95
CA ARG A 62 -5.15 13.08 7.29
C ARG A 62 -5.95 12.61 6.08
N VAL A 63 -5.68 11.39 5.64
CA VAL A 63 -6.41 10.69 4.60
C VAL A 63 -7.13 9.51 5.22
N VAL A 64 -8.40 9.33 4.88
CA VAL A 64 -9.17 8.16 5.26
C VAL A 64 -9.16 7.19 4.09
N LEU A 65 -8.58 6.01 4.28
CA LEU A 65 -8.50 4.92 3.31
C LEU A 65 -9.34 3.76 3.82
N ASN A 66 -10.39 3.39 3.10
CA ASN A 66 -11.33 2.33 3.45
C ASN A 66 -11.81 2.39 4.92
N GLY A 67 -12.03 3.61 5.42
CA GLY A 67 -12.46 3.88 6.80
C GLY A 67 -11.34 3.97 7.84
N GLU A 68 -10.11 3.58 7.52
CA GLU A 68 -8.96 3.70 8.41
C GLU A 68 -8.20 5.02 8.13
N SER A 69 -7.61 5.63 9.15
CA SER A 69 -6.90 6.90 9.01
C SER A 69 -5.40 6.69 8.80
N LEU A 70 -4.84 7.43 7.85
CA LEU A 70 -3.41 7.55 7.65
C LEU A 70 -3.02 9.03 7.45
N TYR A 71 -1.76 9.33 7.67
CA TYR A 71 -1.18 10.65 7.46
C TYR A 71 -0.26 10.59 6.25
N LEU A 72 -0.46 11.52 5.34
CA LEU A 72 0.29 11.63 4.10
C LEU A 72 1.00 12.98 4.07
N SER A 73 2.28 12.99 3.71
CA SER A 73 3.03 14.22 3.45
C SER A 73 3.89 14.03 2.20
N MET A 74 3.96 15.07 1.38
CA MET A 74 4.66 15.09 0.10
C MET A 74 5.52 16.32 -0.04
N GLY A 75 6.60 16.23 -0.82
CA GLY A 75 7.48 17.37 -1.05
C GLY A 75 8.78 16.96 -1.69
N THR A 76 9.73 17.90 -1.72
CA THR A 76 11.00 17.72 -2.42
C THR A 76 12.19 18.20 -1.61
N THR A 77 13.36 17.62 -1.87
CA THR A 77 14.65 18.07 -1.33
C THR A 77 15.71 18.08 -2.44
N ARG A 78 16.82 18.78 -2.19
CA ARG A 78 18.02 18.77 -3.05
C ARG A 78 18.93 17.57 -2.78
N ASP A 79 18.77 16.91 -1.65
CA ASP A 79 19.57 15.73 -1.28
C ASP A 79 19.38 14.60 -2.30
N GLY A 80 20.40 13.76 -2.44
CA GLY A 80 20.31 12.54 -3.26
C GLY A 80 19.32 11.53 -2.69
N VAL A 81 18.74 10.69 -3.56
CA VAL A 81 17.80 9.62 -3.16
C VAL A 81 18.37 8.76 -2.02
N GLU A 82 19.64 8.34 -2.13
CA GLU A 82 20.27 7.52 -1.12
C GLU A 82 20.35 8.21 0.24
N ALA A 83 20.74 9.50 0.28
CA ALA A 83 20.84 10.27 1.52
C ALA A 83 19.47 10.44 2.20
N VAL A 84 18.39 10.62 1.42
CA VAL A 84 17.03 10.70 1.95
C VAL A 84 16.59 9.34 2.52
N LEU A 85 16.88 8.24 1.82
CA LEU A 85 16.60 6.91 2.35
C LEU A 85 17.39 6.62 3.63
N ASP A 86 18.66 7.06 3.70
CA ASP A 86 19.49 6.96 4.92
C ASP A 86 18.84 7.72 6.09
N TYR A 87 18.34 8.93 5.85
CA TYR A 87 17.63 9.72 6.85
C TYR A 87 16.40 8.98 7.42
N TYR A 88 15.55 8.40 6.55
CA TYR A 88 14.36 7.67 7.00
C TYR A 88 14.70 6.34 7.66
N GLU A 89 15.73 5.62 7.19
CA GLU A 89 16.21 4.40 7.82
C GLU A 89 16.75 4.69 9.23
N ALA A 90 17.56 5.74 9.40
CA ALA A 90 18.05 6.16 10.71
C ALA A 90 16.90 6.57 11.65
N ARG A 91 15.86 7.22 11.12
CA ARG A 91 14.66 7.54 11.90
C ARG A 91 13.90 6.28 12.35
N CYS A 92 13.73 5.31 11.44
CA CYS A 92 13.13 4.02 11.76
C CYS A 92 13.91 3.26 12.84
N ALA A 93 15.24 3.21 12.73
CA ALA A 93 16.09 2.50 13.67
C ALA A 93 15.89 2.99 15.12
N ARG A 94 15.72 4.31 15.33
CA ARG A 94 15.51 4.92 16.65
C ARG A 94 14.21 4.49 17.33
N THR A 95 13.16 4.17 16.57
CA THR A 95 11.83 3.88 17.12
C THR A 95 11.38 2.43 16.89
N SER A 96 12.32 1.56 16.53
CA SER A 96 12.06 0.17 16.18
C SER A 96 12.05 -0.81 17.37
N GLY A 97 12.20 -0.30 18.60
CA GLY A 97 12.24 -1.12 19.81
C GLY A 97 13.46 -2.05 19.92
N HIS A 98 14.47 -1.88 19.05
CA HIS A 98 15.73 -2.62 19.03
C HIS A 98 15.59 -4.15 18.93
N LEU A 99 14.56 -4.64 18.25
CA LEU A 99 14.21 -6.07 18.22
C LEU A 99 15.32 -6.94 17.58
N SER A 100 16.05 -6.41 16.60
CA SER A 100 17.25 -7.04 16.03
C SER A 100 18.39 -7.26 17.03
N GLU A 101 18.51 -6.43 18.08
CA GLU A 101 19.53 -6.62 19.12
C GLU A 101 19.22 -7.81 20.04
N ASN A 102 17.94 -8.15 20.20
CA ASN A 102 17.48 -9.29 21.01
C ASN A 102 17.51 -10.60 20.22
N LEU A 103 17.44 -10.53 18.88
CA LEU A 103 17.42 -11.68 17.98
C LEU A 103 18.80 -12.01 17.37
N ARG A 104 19.90 -11.73 18.07
CA ARG A 104 21.29 -12.06 17.64
C ARG A 104 21.49 -13.53 17.23
N ALA A 105 20.61 -14.43 17.63
CA ALA A 105 20.64 -15.86 17.26
C ALA A 105 20.03 -16.17 15.89
N LEU A 106 19.24 -15.27 15.29
CA LEU A 106 18.71 -15.44 13.95
C LEU A 106 19.72 -14.88 12.95
N ASP A 107 20.16 -15.72 12.01
CA ASP A 107 21.03 -15.29 10.93
C ASP A 107 20.31 -14.21 10.09
N HIS A 108 20.73 -12.96 10.29
CA HIS A 108 20.22 -11.81 9.56
C HIS A 108 20.41 -11.96 8.04
N ALA A 109 21.40 -12.72 7.58
CA ALA A 109 21.59 -12.98 6.16
C ALA A 109 20.53 -13.93 5.59
N ALA A 110 20.23 -15.02 6.30
CA ALA A 110 19.15 -15.93 5.94
C ALA A 110 17.78 -15.25 5.98
N PHE A 111 17.52 -14.42 7.00
CA PHE A 111 16.32 -13.58 7.06
C PHE A 111 16.28 -12.63 5.86
N ASN A 112 17.32 -11.80 5.65
CA ASN A 112 17.33 -10.82 4.56
C ASN A 112 17.21 -11.46 3.16
N GLN A 113 17.81 -12.64 2.92
CA GLN A 113 17.63 -13.40 1.67
C GLN A 113 16.19 -13.91 1.48
N LEU A 114 15.47 -14.19 2.58
CA LEU A 114 14.07 -14.59 2.56
C LEU A 114 13.14 -13.41 2.27
N TRP A 115 13.42 -12.24 2.85
CA TRP A 115 12.51 -11.08 2.84
C TRP A 115 12.77 -10.05 1.73
N ALA A 116 14.00 -9.95 1.20
CA ALA A 116 14.33 -8.97 0.16
C ALA A 116 15.51 -9.41 -0.74
N PRO A 117 15.28 -10.37 -1.66
CA PRO A 117 16.33 -10.76 -2.63
C PRO A 117 16.72 -9.54 -3.49
N GLY A 118 17.98 -9.10 -3.38
CA GLY A 118 18.53 -7.97 -4.12
C GLY A 118 18.48 -6.60 -3.40
N ALA A 119 17.93 -6.51 -2.18
CA ALA A 119 18.05 -5.30 -1.37
C ALA A 119 19.44 -5.22 -0.69
N ARG A 120 19.95 -4.01 -0.43
CA ARG A 120 21.03 -3.84 0.55
C ARG A 120 20.56 -4.43 1.89
N ARG A 121 21.45 -5.07 2.64
CA ARG A 121 21.13 -5.66 3.96
C ARG A 121 20.41 -4.61 4.79
N ALA A 122 19.13 -4.86 5.09
CA ALA A 122 18.41 -4.06 6.07
C ALA A 122 19.21 -4.10 7.38
N ALA A 123 19.43 -2.92 7.98
CA ALA A 123 20.16 -2.83 9.24
C ALA A 123 19.43 -3.56 10.39
N SER A 124 18.12 -3.82 10.26
CA SER A 124 17.31 -4.51 11.26
C SER A 124 16.18 -5.31 10.62
N ILE A 125 15.62 -6.26 11.38
CA ILE A 125 14.44 -7.04 10.99
C ILE A 125 13.19 -6.14 10.88
N GLU A 126 13.22 -5.01 11.57
CA GLU A 126 12.08 -4.09 11.76
C GLU A 126 11.93 -3.08 10.63
N THR A 127 13.01 -2.89 9.87
CA THR A 127 13.11 -1.86 8.84
C THR A 127 13.38 -2.52 7.51
N VAL A 128 12.56 -2.23 6.52
CA VAL A 128 12.74 -2.67 5.14
C VAL A 128 13.18 -1.47 4.34
N ARG A 129 14.36 -1.58 3.71
CA ARG A 129 14.84 -0.62 2.73
C ARG A 129 15.04 -1.31 1.39
N ILE A 130 14.48 -0.75 0.32
CA ILE A 130 14.76 -1.19 -1.05
C ILE A 130 14.90 0.05 -1.93
N GLY A 131 15.99 0.16 -2.68
CA GLY A 131 16.19 1.26 -3.62
C GLY A 131 17.60 1.33 -4.18
N ASP A 132 17.75 2.24 -5.12
CA ASP A 132 18.99 2.61 -5.79
C ASP A 132 19.09 4.14 -5.94
N ALA A 133 19.98 4.61 -6.81
CA ALA A 133 20.17 6.04 -7.07
C ALA A 133 18.97 6.73 -7.75
N SER A 134 18.10 5.97 -8.40
CA SER A 134 16.91 6.49 -9.10
C SER A 134 15.69 6.58 -8.21
N GLY A 135 15.55 5.68 -7.23
CA GLY A 135 14.41 5.65 -6.33
C GLY A 135 14.43 4.48 -5.37
N GLY A 136 13.54 4.52 -4.38
CA GLY A 136 13.42 3.49 -3.37
C GLY A 136 12.38 3.80 -2.32
N TYR A 137 12.35 2.99 -1.27
CA TYR A 137 11.54 3.23 -0.10
C TYR A 137 12.20 2.70 1.18
N VAL A 138 11.75 3.24 2.30
CA VAL A 138 11.95 2.73 3.65
C VAL A 138 10.59 2.47 4.28
N ALA A 139 10.41 1.32 4.92
CA ALA A 139 9.22 0.98 5.69
C ALA A 139 9.61 0.41 7.05
N CYS A 140 8.97 0.82 8.13
CA CYS A 140 9.18 0.24 9.46
C CYS A 140 7.93 0.32 10.33
N LEU A 141 7.96 -0.44 11.43
CA LEU A 141 6.99 -0.31 12.52
C LEU A 141 7.62 0.47 13.66
N ASP A 142 7.02 1.61 13.96
CA ASP A 142 7.35 2.51 15.05
C ASP A 142 6.67 1.99 16.33
N VAL A 143 7.46 1.36 17.20
CA VAL A 143 7.02 0.80 18.49
C VAL A 143 7.42 1.69 19.67
N GLY A 144 7.97 2.87 19.39
CA GLY A 144 8.56 3.79 20.36
C GLY A 144 10.06 3.57 20.60
N GLU A 145 10.64 4.41 21.47
CA GLU A 145 12.08 4.36 21.82
C GLU A 145 12.40 3.29 22.87
N THR A 146 11.38 2.77 23.57
CA THR A 146 11.57 1.76 24.61
C THR A 146 11.95 0.42 24.00
N ARG A 147 13.01 -0.20 24.52
CA ARG A 147 13.39 -1.57 24.15
C ARG A 147 12.30 -2.56 24.54
N LEU A 148 11.87 -3.37 23.58
CA LEU A 148 10.89 -4.43 23.82
C LEU A 148 11.59 -5.72 24.22
N THR A 149 11.04 -6.42 25.21
CA THR A 149 11.41 -7.79 25.54
C THR A 149 10.83 -8.78 24.52
N PRO A 150 11.43 -9.97 24.33
CA PRO A 150 10.87 -11.00 23.45
C PRO A 150 9.41 -11.37 23.76
N GLN A 151 9.03 -11.40 25.05
CA GLN A 151 7.65 -11.68 25.46
C GLN A 151 6.68 -10.58 25.04
N GLU A 152 7.08 -9.32 25.12
CA GLU A 152 6.25 -8.19 24.68
C GLU A 152 6.06 -8.20 23.16
N ILE A 153 7.11 -8.52 22.41
CA ILE A 153 7.06 -8.66 20.95
C ILE A 153 6.04 -9.72 20.56
N LEU A 154 6.12 -10.92 21.17
CA LEU A 154 5.19 -12.01 20.91
C LEU A 154 3.76 -11.62 21.26
N ARG A 155 3.54 -11.05 22.45
CA ARG A 155 2.20 -10.58 22.89
C ARG A 155 1.61 -9.54 21.94
N ARG A 156 2.43 -8.60 21.46
CA ARG A 156 2.00 -7.57 20.50
C ARG A 156 1.66 -8.18 19.14
N ALA A 157 2.49 -9.11 18.65
CA ALA A 157 2.23 -9.82 17.40
C ALA A 157 0.94 -10.64 17.46
N GLU A 158 0.73 -11.38 18.55
CA GLU A 158 -0.52 -12.12 18.80
C GLU A 158 -1.73 -11.18 18.84
N SER A 159 -1.62 -10.04 19.53
CA SER A 159 -2.69 -9.05 19.61
C SER A 159 -3.02 -8.46 18.23
N MET A 160 -2.02 -8.15 17.42
CA MET A 160 -2.20 -7.67 16.04
C MET A 160 -2.84 -8.75 15.16
N ILE A 161 -2.37 -10.01 15.21
CA ILE A 161 -2.93 -11.11 14.41
C ILE A 161 -4.39 -11.38 14.79
N ALA A 162 -4.70 -11.39 16.10
CA ALA A 162 -6.04 -11.67 16.59
C ALA A 162 -7.06 -10.56 16.25
N SER A 163 -6.62 -9.30 16.22
CA SER A 163 -7.51 -8.15 16.00
C SER A 163 -7.47 -7.60 14.57
N GLY A 164 -6.38 -7.83 13.83
CA GLY A 164 -6.06 -7.15 12.58
C GLY A 164 -5.55 -5.72 12.74
N ASP A 165 -5.50 -5.19 13.96
CA ASP A 165 -5.14 -3.80 14.26
C ASP A 165 -3.62 -3.63 14.41
N LEU A 166 -3.00 -2.95 13.44
CA LEU A 166 -1.55 -2.74 13.36
C LEU A 166 -1.01 -2.00 14.59
N SER A 167 -1.81 -1.07 15.14
CA SER A 167 -1.42 -0.23 16.29
C SER A 167 -1.16 -1.05 17.56
N ARG A 168 -1.67 -2.29 17.63
CA ARG A 168 -1.37 -3.24 18.71
C ARG A 168 0.10 -3.69 18.70
N TYR A 169 0.74 -3.61 17.54
CA TYR A 169 2.18 -3.84 17.40
C TYR A 169 2.95 -2.52 17.46
N GLY A 170 2.60 -1.60 16.57
CA GLY A 170 3.22 -0.27 16.42
C GLY A 170 2.60 0.49 15.26
N GLU A 171 3.16 1.64 14.93
CA GLU A 171 2.67 2.49 13.85
C GLU A 171 3.48 2.27 12.57
N LEU A 172 2.83 2.12 11.43
CA LEU A 172 3.53 2.07 10.14
C LEU A 172 4.16 3.44 9.86
N ARG A 173 5.43 3.41 9.46
CA ARG A 173 6.12 4.52 8.80
C ARG A 173 6.61 4.04 7.46
N TYR A 174 6.25 4.75 6.40
CA TYR A 174 6.65 4.44 5.04
C TYR A 174 7.11 5.73 4.36
N ALA A 175 8.27 5.69 3.73
CA ALA A 175 8.80 6.79 2.92
C ALA A 175 9.18 6.25 1.56
N TYR A 176 8.52 6.72 0.51
CA TYR A 176 8.89 6.45 -0.88
C TYR A 176 9.58 7.67 -1.47
N VAL A 177 10.70 7.41 -2.15
CA VAL A 177 11.64 8.43 -2.60
C VAL A 177 11.97 8.16 -4.06
N THR A 178 11.96 9.19 -4.89
CA THR A 178 12.33 9.05 -6.31
C THR A 178 13.05 10.28 -6.80
N ARG A 179 13.89 10.13 -7.82
CA ARG A 179 14.46 11.26 -8.53
C ARG A 179 13.37 12.01 -9.29
N GLY A 180 13.34 13.33 -9.14
CA GLY A 180 12.49 14.23 -9.91
C GLY A 180 13.17 14.65 -11.22
N SER A 181 12.35 15.13 -12.16
CA SER A 181 12.79 15.56 -13.50
C SER A 181 13.78 16.74 -13.48
N THR A 182 13.70 17.61 -12.47
CA THR A 182 14.58 18.78 -12.30
C THR A 182 15.86 18.45 -11.52
N GLY A 183 16.13 17.17 -11.25
CA GLY A 183 17.27 16.75 -10.45
C GLY A 183 17.08 16.96 -8.94
N ASN A 184 15.89 17.33 -8.47
CA ASN A 184 15.53 17.21 -7.06
C ASN A 184 15.14 15.78 -6.71
N THR A 185 14.93 15.51 -5.42
CA THR A 185 14.42 14.23 -4.92
C THR A 185 13.02 14.46 -4.37
N ARG A 186 12.05 13.68 -4.84
CA ARG A 186 10.65 13.74 -4.41
C ARG A 186 10.42 12.71 -3.32
N ILE A 187 9.64 13.09 -2.33
CA ILE A 187 9.38 12.32 -1.12
C ILE A 187 7.87 12.22 -0.94
N LEU A 188 7.39 11.00 -0.72
CA LEU A 188 6.05 10.69 -0.23
C LEU A 188 6.22 9.91 1.07
N THR A 189 5.64 10.43 2.15
CA THR A 189 5.55 9.69 3.42
C THR A 189 4.12 9.29 3.71
N VAL A 190 3.98 8.10 4.28
CA VAL A 190 2.73 7.54 4.79
C VAL A 190 2.97 7.07 6.21
N ALA A 191 2.07 7.46 7.11
CA ALA A 191 2.16 7.13 8.52
C ALA A 191 0.79 6.69 9.05
N THR A 192 0.74 5.67 9.90
CA THR A 192 -0.47 5.40 10.71
C THR A 192 -0.36 6.11 12.06
N GLN A 193 -1.52 6.35 12.66
CA GLN A 193 -1.62 6.82 14.04
C GLN A 193 -2.95 6.33 14.64
N GLY A 194 -2.87 5.64 15.77
CA GLY A 194 -4.03 5.05 16.41
C GLY A 194 -4.50 3.79 15.69
N GLN A 195 -5.76 3.40 15.93
CA GLN A 195 -6.31 2.16 15.38
C GLN A 195 -6.18 2.11 13.85
N PHE A 196 -5.65 1.00 13.35
CA PHE A 196 -5.45 0.77 11.92
C PHE A 196 -5.65 -0.71 11.59
N ASN A 197 -6.88 -1.08 11.24
CA ASN A 197 -7.23 -2.48 11.00
C ASN A 197 -6.96 -2.91 9.54
N ILE A 198 -5.87 -3.63 9.32
CA ILE A 198 -5.44 -4.05 7.98
C ILE A 198 -6.43 -5.05 7.36
N LEU A 199 -7.00 -5.94 8.18
CA LEU A 199 -7.96 -6.95 7.70
C LEU A 199 -9.26 -6.30 7.21
N ARG A 200 -9.60 -5.14 7.77
CA ARG A 200 -10.78 -4.37 7.37
C ARG A 200 -10.57 -3.59 6.08
N LEU A 201 -9.34 -3.20 5.75
CA LEU A 201 -9.04 -2.44 4.53
C LEU A 201 -9.36 -3.23 3.26
N PHE A 202 -9.11 -4.53 3.25
CA PHE A 202 -9.19 -5.37 2.05
C PHE A 202 -10.03 -6.63 2.30
N PRO A 203 -11.35 -6.50 2.45
CA PRO A 203 -12.20 -7.66 2.69
C PRO A 203 -12.17 -8.62 1.50
N GLU A 204 -12.18 -9.92 1.77
CA GLU A 204 -12.19 -10.95 0.73
C GLU A 204 -13.44 -10.86 -0.16
N GLN A 205 -14.57 -10.49 0.44
CA GLN A 205 -15.88 -10.42 -0.19
C GLN A 205 -16.56 -9.08 0.10
N GLY A 206 -17.44 -8.66 -0.81
CA GLY A 206 -18.16 -7.39 -0.70
C GLY A 206 -17.24 -6.18 -0.88
N ASP A 207 -17.79 -5.00 -0.59
CA ASP A 207 -17.05 -3.76 -0.73
C ASP A 207 -16.06 -3.55 0.40
N ALA A 208 -14.91 -2.97 0.05
CA ALA A 208 -14.09 -2.28 1.02
C ALA A 208 -14.91 -1.19 1.73
N PRO A 209 -14.70 -0.96 3.04
CA PRO A 209 -15.42 0.06 3.78
C PRO A 209 -15.22 1.46 3.17
N GLY A 210 -16.09 2.40 3.54
CA GLY A 210 -16.16 3.73 2.95
C GLY A 210 -17.42 3.89 2.09
N ALA A 211 -17.38 4.85 1.17
CA ALA A 211 -18.53 5.22 0.36
C ALA A 211 -18.16 5.34 -1.11
N ASP A 212 -19.18 5.23 -1.96
CA ASP A 212 -19.03 5.53 -3.37
C ASP A 212 -18.89 7.04 -3.61
N ILE A 213 -18.27 7.38 -4.73
CA ILE A 213 -18.16 8.76 -5.18
C ILE A 213 -19.58 9.32 -5.44
N PRO A 214 -19.97 10.45 -4.83
CA PRO A 214 -21.28 11.05 -5.08
C PRO A 214 -21.51 11.29 -6.58
N GLY A 215 -22.68 10.87 -7.07
CA GLY A 215 -23.04 11.04 -8.49
C GLY A 215 -22.43 10.04 -9.46
N LEU A 216 -21.45 9.22 -9.05
CA LEU A 216 -20.89 8.15 -9.86
C LEU A 216 -21.88 6.98 -9.97
N ALA A 217 -22.26 6.61 -11.18
CA ALA A 217 -23.03 5.39 -11.41
C ALA A 217 -22.18 4.15 -11.12
N ARG A 218 -22.78 3.09 -10.60
CA ARG A 218 -22.07 1.84 -10.34
C ARG A 218 -22.38 0.81 -11.40
N TYR A 219 -21.35 0.35 -12.12
CA TYR A 219 -21.52 -0.73 -13.08
C TYR A 219 -22.05 -1.99 -12.36
N PRO A 220 -22.97 -2.77 -12.96
CA PRO A 220 -23.53 -3.96 -12.31
C PRO A 220 -22.47 -4.93 -11.80
N SER A 221 -22.66 -5.44 -10.58
CA SER A 221 -21.73 -6.38 -9.91
C SER A 221 -20.30 -5.86 -9.70
N MET A 222 -20.07 -4.56 -9.90
CA MET A 222 -18.79 -3.94 -9.59
C MET A 222 -18.60 -3.87 -8.08
N ARG A 223 -17.36 -4.08 -7.62
CA ARG A 223 -16.96 -4.09 -6.21
C ARG A 223 -15.98 -2.96 -5.93
N ARG A 224 -16.22 -2.18 -4.89
CA ARG A 224 -15.28 -1.16 -4.42
C ARG A 224 -14.14 -1.84 -3.67
N VAL A 225 -12.91 -1.59 -4.10
CA VAL A 225 -11.68 -2.08 -3.45
C VAL A 225 -10.93 -0.96 -2.73
N ILE A 226 -11.12 0.30 -3.16
CA ILE A 226 -10.57 1.48 -2.50
C ILE A 226 -11.62 2.58 -2.43
N SER A 227 -11.72 3.23 -1.28
CA SER A 227 -12.40 4.50 -1.00
C SER A 227 -11.41 5.35 -0.24
N ALA A 228 -10.97 6.46 -0.83
CA ALA A 228 -9.99 7.35 -0.22
C ALA A 228 -10.46 8.79 -0.29
N TYR A 229 -10.31 9.55 0.79
CA TYR A 229 -10.57 10.99 0.82
C TYR A 229 -9.69 11.66 1.86
N GLU A 230 -9.40 12.94 1.62
CA GLU A 230 -8.70 13.78 2.58
C GLU A 230 -9.73 14.46 3.50
N ASP A 231 -9.43 14.47 4.80
CA ASP A 231 -10.32 15.07 5.79
C ASP A 231 -10.41 16.59 5.56
N GLY A 232 -11.63 17.11 5.46
CA GLY A 232 -11.89 18.53 5.17
C GLY A 232 -11.77 18.95 3.69
N VAL A 233 -11.42 18.05 2.76
CA VAL A 233 -11.28 18.38 1.32
C VAL A 233 -12.35 17.62 0.51
N PRO A 234 -12.99 18.25 -0.50
CA PRO A 234 -14.05 17.59 -1.28
C PRO A 234 -13.54 16.51 -2.24
N ASN A 235 -12.23 16.41 -2.45
CA ASN A 235 -11.62 15.46 -3.38
C ASN A 235 -11.73 14.03 -2.84
N LYS A 236 -12.20 13.14 -3.71
CA LYS A 236 -12.41 11.73 -3.38
C LYS A 236 -11.88 10.84 -4.49
N LEU A 237 -11.27 9.73 -4.08
CA LEU A 237 -10.78 8.68 -4.94
C LEU A 237 -11.52 7.38 -4.63
N GLY A 238 -11.95 6.69 -5.68
CA GLY A 238 -12.55 5.36 -5.59
C GLY A 238 -11.83 4.42 -6.54
N VAL A 239 -11.58 3.19 -6.13
CA VAL A 239 -11.15 2.13 -7.05
C VAL A 239 -12.13 0.98 -6.97
N TYR A 240 -12.51 0.50 -8.13
CA TYR A 240 -13.54 -0.48 -8.33
C TYR A 240 -13.05 -1.59 -9.23
N THR A 241 -13.59 -2.79 -9.07
CA THR A 241 -13.24 -3.96 -9.88
C THR A 241 -14.50 -4.68 -10.36
N VAL A 242 -14.46 -5.21 -11.58
CA VAL A 242 -15.54 -6.03 -12.14
C VAL A 242 -14.99 -7.03 -13.15
N ARG A 243 -15.57 -8.23 -13.22
CA ARG A 243 -15.29 -9.20 -14.28
C ARG A 243 -16.11 -8.86 -15.53
N ALA A 244 -15.57 -7.95 -16.34
CA ALA A 244 -16.12 -7.56 -17.63
C ALA A 244 -15.01 -6.95 -18.50
N PRO A 245 -15.12 -6.95 -19.84
CA PRO A 245 -14.19 -6.24 -20.72
C PRO A 245 -14.19 -4.73 -20.46
N ALA A 246 -13.01 -4.10 -20.42
CA ALA A 246 -12.91 -2.66 -20.13
C ALA A 246 -13.65 -1.78 -21.14
N ALA A 247 -13.68 -2.16 -22.41
CA ALA A 247 -14.43 -1.44 -23.44
C ALA A 247 -15.94 -1.40 -23.14
N GLN A 248 -16.51 -2.51 -22.65
CA GLN A 248 -17.92 -2.58 -22.27
C GLN A 248 -18.21 -1.69 -21.05
N VAL A 249 -17.39 -1.78 -20.01
CA VAL A 249 -17.52 -0.96 -18.80
C VAL A 249 -17.42 0.53 -19.15
N ARG A 250 -16.45 0.90 -19.99
CA ARG A 250 -16.23 2.28 -20.44
C ARG A 250 -17.41 2.83 -21.26
N SER A 251 -17.96 2.03 -22.19
CA SER A 251 -19.14 2.42 -22.97
C SER A 251 -20.35 2.65 -22.05
N TRP A 252 -20.58 1.72 -21.12
CA TRP A 252 -21.66 1.84 -20.15
C TRP A 252 -21.56 3.14 -19.32
N TYR A 253 -20.35 3.51 -18.88
CA TYR A 253 -20.15 4.76 -18.17
C TYR A 253 -20.45 6.00 -19.01
N ARG A 254 -20.08 6.01 -20.30
CA ARG A 254 -20.40 7.13 -21.20
C ARG A 254 -21.92 7.34 -21.28
N ASP A 255 -22.67 6.26 -21.46
CA ASP A 255 -24.14 6.32 -21.59
C ASP A 255 -24.80 6.69 -20.25
N GLN A 256 -24.44 6.01 -19.16
CA GLN A 256 -25.10 6.19 -17.87
C GLN A 256 -24.81 7.54 -17.22
N MET A 257 -23.59 8.06 -17.38
CA MET A 257 -23.25 9.36 -16.83
C MET A 257 -23.94 10.48 -17.62
N ALA A 258 -24.05 10.35 -18.95
CA ALA A 258 -24.85 11.27 -19.77
C ALA A 258 -26.32 11.33 -19.32
N HIS A 259 -26.95 10.19 -19.06
CA HIS A 259 -28.32 10.15 -18.51
C HIS A 259 -28.46 10.80 -17.13
N ARG A 260 -27.36 10.94 -16.38
CA ARG A 260 -27.31 11.60 -15.07
C ARG A 260 -26.93 13.08 -15.16
N GLY A 261 -26.91 13.64 -16.37
CA GLY A 261 -26.62 15.04 -16.63
C GLY A 261 -25.14 15.39 -16.55
N TRP A 262 -24.26 14.42 -16.75
CA TRP A 262 -22.83 14.67 -16.94
C TRP A 262 -22.53 14.83 -18.43
N THR A 263 -21.70 15.80 -18.78
CA THR A 263 -21.19 15.95 -20.15
C THR A 263 -19.86 15.22 -20.27
N VAL A 264 -19.69 14.44 -21.32
CA VAL A 264 -18.38 13.83 -21.62
C VAL A 264 -17.42 14.94 -22.04
N LEU A 265 -16.28 15.01 -21.36
CA LEU A 265 -15.20 15.91 -21.72
C LEU A 265 -14.27 15.25 -22.73
N ASP A 266 -14.09 15.89 -23.87
CA ASP A 266 -12.98 15.60 -24.76
C ASP A 266 -11.71 16.25 -24.20
N LEU A 267 -10.84 15.44 -23.61
CA LEU A 267 -9.57 15.92 -23.07
C LEU A 267 -8.75 16.55 -24.22
N PRO A 268 -8.40 17.85 -24.12
CA PRO A 268 -7.67 18.55 -25.18
C PRO A 268 -6.39 17.77 -25.54
N ARG A 269 -6.18 17.53 -26.84
CA ARG A 269 -5.02 16.79 -27.36
C ARG A 269 -3.81 17.68 -27.62
N ASP A 270 -4.04 18.99 -27.65
CA ASP A 270 -3.05 20.05 -27.84
C ASP A 270 -2.26 20.34 -26.56
N ARG A 271 -2.83 20.07 -25.39
CA ARG A 271 -2.14 20.22 -24.10
C ARG A 271 -1.35 18.95 -23.75
N GLN A 272 -0.03 19.11 -23.67
CA GLN A 272 0.87 18.04 -23.22
C GLN A 272 0.57 17.72 -21.75
N LEU A 273 0.04 16.53 -21.48
CA LEU A 273 -0.11 16.02 -20.12
C LEU A 273 1.21 15.40 -19.66
N PRO A 274 1.41 15.21 -18.34
CA PRO A 274 2.48 14.34 -17.84
C PRO A 274 2.46 13.00 -18.59
N SER A 275 3.63 12.51 -18.98
CA SER A 275 3.79 11.33 -19.85
C SER A 275 3.02 10.10 -19.37
N GLU A 276 2.84 9.98 -18.06
CA GLU A 276 2.12 8.92 -17.37
C GLU A 276 0.61 8.98 -17.59
N ILE A 277 0.05 10.19 -17.68
CA ILE A 277 -1.37 10.42 -17.98
C ILE A 277 -1.59 10.29 -19.49
N GLU A 278 -0.66 10.81 -20.29
CA GLU A 278 -0.72 10.71 -21.76
C GLU A 278 -0.75 9.24 -22.22
N ALA A 279 0.11 8.41 -21.62
CA ALA A 279 0.17 6.96 -21.89
C ALA A 279 -1.11 6.19 -21.52
N ARG A 280 -2.02 6.82 -20.75
CA ARG A 280 -3.30 6.22 -20.32
C ARG A 280 -4.51 6.93 -20.91
N ARG A 281 -4.32 7.90 -21.82
CA ARG A 281 -5.39 8.76 -22.35
C ARG A 281 -6.50 7.96 -23.01
N ASP A 282 -6.15 6.91 -23.77
CA ASP A 282 -7.09 5.99 -24.41
C ASP A 282 -7.91 5.17 -23.41
N ARG A 283 -7.39 4.99 -22.20
CA ARG A 283 -8.03 4.31 -21.07
C ARG A 283 -8.75 5.25 -20.12
N MET A 284 -8.87 6.53 -20.47
CA MET A 284 -9.54 7.53 -19.64
C MET A 284 -10.86 8.01 -20.25
N VAL A 285 -11.81 8.35 -19.38
CA VAL A 285 -12.98 9.15 -19.71
C VAL A 285 -13.12 10.23 -18.65
N ALA A 286 -13.29 11.47 -19.09
CA ALA A 286 -13.56 12.59 -18.21
C ALA A 286 -15.01 13.05 -18.40
N PHE A 287 -15.61 13.52 -17.31
CA PHE A 287 -16.96 14.05 -17.28
C PHE A 287 -16.99 15.37 -16.52
N GLU A 288 -17.86 16.28 -16.92
CA GLU A 288 -18.15 17.51 -16.19
C GLU A 288 -19.62 17.61 -15.79
N LYS A 289 -19.87 18.22 -14.64
CA LYS A 289 -21.22 18.61 -14.20
C LYS A 289 -21.14 19.86 -13.31
N GLY A 290 -21.39 21.01 -13.92
CA GLY A 290 -21.20 22.30 -13.23
C GLY A 290 -19.71 22.50 -12.89
N PRO A 291 -19.34 22.76 -11.62
CA PRO A 291 -17.94 22.91 -11.23
C PRO A 291 -17.22 21.56 -11.01
N GLU A 292 -17.94 20.43 -11.03
CA GLU A 292 -17.33 19.12 -10.73
C GLU A 292 -16.74 18.50 -11.99
N THR A 293 -15.50 18.02 -11.90
CA THR A 293 -14.89 17.17 -12.92
C THR A 293 -14.63 15.79 -12.35
N LEU A 294 -15.07 14.76 -13.07
CA LEU A 294 -14.86 13.36 -12.72
C LEU A 294 -13.98 12.69 -13.78
N PHE A 295 -12.88 12.10 -13.34
CA PHE A 295 -11.99 11.30 -14.17
C PHE A 295 -12.17 9.82 -13.86
N LEU A 296 -12.43 9.01 -14.88
CA LEU A 296 -12.43 7.56 -14.80
C LEU A 296 -11.25 7.00 -15.59
N VAL A 297 -10.40 6.22 -14.94
CA VAL A 297 -9.26 5.54 -15.55
C VAL A 297 -9.50 4.03 -15.47
N PHE A 298 -9.46 3.35 -16.61
CA PHE A 298 -9.72 1.92 -16.72
C PHE A 298 -8.42 1.15 -16.91
N ASP A 299 -8.32 -0.02 -16.29
CA ASP A 299 -7.27 -0.98 -16.56
C ASP A 299 -7.86 -2.38 -16.66
N HIS A 300 -7.24 -3.26 -17.45
CA HIS A 300 -7.74 -4.61 -17.68
C HIS A 300 -6.62 -5.62 -17.60
N ALA A 301 -6.75 -6.58 -16.69
CA ALA A 301 -5.82 -7.68 -16.52
C ALA A 301 -6.60 -8.93 -16.08
N ASP A 302 -6.23 -10.09 -16.62
CA ASP A 302 -6.75 -11.40 -16.22
C ASP A 302 -8.30 -11.50 -16.18
N GLY A 303 -8.96 -10.86 -17.15
CA GLY A 303 -10.43 -10.85 -17.25
C GLY A 303 -11.14 -9.96 -16.23
N VAL A 304 -10.38 -9.18 -15.44
CA VAL A 304 -10.90 -8.20 -14.47
C VAL A 304 -10.59 -6.80 -14.98
N THR A 305 -11.62 -5.96 -15.03
CA THR A 305 -11.46 -4.52 -15.23
C THR A 305 -11.39 -3.84 -13.87
N SER A 306 -10.34 -3.05 -13.67
CA SER A 306 -10.24 -2.09 -12.58
C SER A 306 -10.59 -0.70 -13.09
N MET A 307 -11.34 0.07 -12.32
CA MET A 307 -11.67 1.46 -12.62
C MET A 307 -11.29 2.33 -11.43
N MET A 308 -10.42 3.29 -11.64
CA MET A 308 -10.15 4.37 -10.69
C MET A 308 -11.01 5.58 -11.05
N SER A 309 -11.72 6.13 -10.08
CA SER A 309 -12.47 7.37 -10.18
C SER A 309 -11.83 8.45 -9.31
N LEU A 310 -11.66 9.65 -9.84
CA LEU A 310 -11.21 10.83 -9.11
C LEU A 310 -12.19 11.98 -9.37
N VAL A 311 -12.73 12.57 -8.30
CA VAL A 311 -13.50 13.81 -8.39
C VAL A 311 -12.63 14.97 -7.96
N ALA A 312 -12.57 15.97 -8.84
CA ALA A 312 -12.01 17.28 -8.57
C ALA A 312 -13.14 18.32 -8.59
N ARG A 313 -13.07 19.28 -7.66
CA ARG A 313 -13.89 20.49 -7.63
C ARG A 313 -13.00 21.72 -7.71
#